data_AF-A0A4V3SUG1-F1
#
_entry.id   AF-A0A4V3SUG1-F1
#
_cell.length_a   1.000
_cell.length_b   1.000
_cell.length_c   1.000
_cell.angle_alpha   90.00
_cell.angle_beta   90.00
_cell.angle_gamma   90.00
#
_symmetry.space_group_name_H-M   'P 1'
#
loop_
_entity.id
_entity.type
_entity.pdbx_description
1 polymer ?
#
loop_
_entity_poly.entity_id
_entity_poly.type
_entity_poly.pdbx_seq_one_letter_code
_entity_poly.pdbx_strand_id
1 'polypeptide(L)'
;MTDTPMTPDAALTRLRQYGELTSTWSTATYNDGTEKALHEIALTLATEVQQWRATFGEKALPGALAEMNRLRARVAELEGRPIEAHVLRQAAAQVEDDYPEAAASLYKAANGAEHAAARRPWQAADLAEGQAQLDAMRADHPAPCRVPDSPDCTCPDEEPPLSGDSLRTALHGHLFGGSRGLDQR
;
A
#
# COMPACT_ATOMS: atom_id res chain seq x y z
N MET A 1 -24.90 -18.82 5.54
CA MET A 1 -24.57 -19.18 4.15
C MET A 1 -23.39 -18.30 3.77
N THR A 2 -22.24 -18.90 3.48
CA THR A 2 -21.08 -18.14 3.02
C THR A 2 -21.34 -17.73 1.57
N ASP A 3 -21.82 -16.51 1.37
CA ASP A 3 -21.99 -15.89 0.05
C ASP A 3 -20.61 -15.55 -0.53
N THR A 4 -19.83 -16.58 -0.84
CA THR A 4 -18.66 -16.41 -1.68
C THR A 4 -19.17 -16.05 -3.07
N PRO A 5 -18.91 -14.83 -3.57
CA PRO A 5 -19.41 -14.42 -4.88
C PRO A 5 -18.84 -15.35 -5.96
N MET A 6 -19.73 -15.88 -6.80
CA MET A 6 -19.36 -16.77 -7.89
C MET A 6 -18.52 -16.02 -8.93
N THR A 7 -17.41 -16.62 -9.36
CA THR A 7 -16.59 -16.02 -10.42
C THR A 7 -17.34 -16.03 -11.76
N PRO A 8 -17.07 -15.07 -12.67
CA PRO A 8 -17.74 -15.03 -13.98
C PRO A 8 -17.58 -16.32 -14.79
N ASP A 9 -16.44 -17.00 -14.68
CA ASP A 9 -16.16 -18.26 -15.37
C ASP A 9 -16.97 -19.43 -14.79
N ALA A 10 -17.13 -19.47 -13.46
CA ALA A 10 -17.99 -20.43 -12.81
C ALA A 10 -19.46 -20.19 -13.16
N ALA A 11 -19.90 -18.92 -13.24
CA ALA A 11 -21.25 -18.56 -13.66
C ALA A 11 -21.55 -18.98 -15.12
N LEU A 12 -20.63 -18.71 -16.05
CA LEU A 12 -20.77 -19.13 -17.45
C LEU A 12 -20.84 -20.65 -17.61
N THR A 13 -19.99 -21.37 -16.88
CA THR A 13 -19.99 -22.84 -16.89
C THR A 13 -21.33 -23.36 -16.40
N ARG A 14 -21.86 -22.79 -15.31
CA ARG A 14 -23.16 -23.19 -14.74
C ARG A 14 -24.31 -22.88 -15.68
N LEU A 15 -24.32 -21.72 -16.33
CA LEU A 15 -25.37 -21.33 -17.29
C LEU A 15 -25.41 -22.24 -18.52
N ARG A 16 -24.24 -22.66 -19.03
CA ARG A 16 -24.16 -23.64 -20.12
C ARG A 16 -24.71 -25.00 -19.70
N GLN A 17 -24.31 -25.48 -18.52
CA GLN A 17 -24.85 -26.72 -17.95
C GLN A 17 -26.37 -26.65 -17.77
N TYR A 18 -26.90 -25.52 -17.30
CA TYR A 18 -28.36 -25.31 -17.22
C TYR A 18 -29.03 -25.33 -18.59
N GLY A 19 -28.45 -24.71 -19.61
CA GLY A 19 -28.97 -24.74 -20.97
C GLY A 19 -29.02 -26.17 -21.57
N GLU A 20 -28.01 -26.99 -21.27
CA GLU A 20 -27.92 -28.38 -21.72
C GLU A 20 -28.89 -29.30 -20.94
N LEU A 21 -29.00 -29.12 -19.62
CA LEU A 21 -29.88 -29.92 -18.77
C LEU A 21 -31.36 -29.61 -19.01
N THR A 22 -31.71 -28.34 -19.23
CA THR A 22 -33.09 -27.95 -19.59
C THR A 22 -33.53 -28.51 -20.92
N SER A 23 -32.58 -28.75 -21.85
CA SER A 23 -32.89 -29.43 -23.12
C SER A 23 -33.20 -30.91 -22.95
N THR A 24 -32.77 -31.58 -21.87
CA THR A 24 -32.94 -33.04 -21.72
C THR A 24 -33.98 -33.42 -20.67
N TRP A 25 -34.53 -32.45 -19.93
CA TRP A 25 -35.31 -32.74 -18.74
C TRP A 25 -36.73 -33.25 -19.01
N SER A 26 -37.31 -32.99 -20.18
CA SER A 26 -38.61 -33.54 -20.52
C SER A 26 -38.74 -33.79 -22.03
N THR A 27 -38.83 -35.06 -22.42
CA THR A 27 -39.26 -35.46 -23.77
C THR A 27 -40.78 -35.41 -23.93
N ALA A 28 -41.53 -35.26 -22.84
CA ALA A 28 -43.00 -35.21 -22.81
C ALA A 28 -43.56 -33.78 -22.99
N THR A 29 -42.79 -32.77 -22.58
CA THR A 29 -43.10 -31.34 -22.72
C THR A 29 -42.02 -30.58 -23.47
N TYR A 30 -41.13 -31.30 -24.17
CA TYR A 30 -40.12 -30.70 -25.03
C TYR A 30 -40.79 -29.66 -25.93
N ASN A 31 -40.38 -28.39 -25.79
CA ASN A 31 -40.94 -27.22 -26.49
C ASN A 31 -42.22 -26.60 -25.87
N ASP A 32 -42.56 -26.91 -24.60
CA ASP A 32 -43.52 -26.12 -23.83
C ASP A 32 -42.96 -24.75 -23.42
N GLY A 33 -43.84 -23.84 -23.03
CA GLY A 33 -43.47 -22.45 -22.79
C GLY A 33 -42.49 -22.24 -21.63
N THR A 34 -42.42 -23.14 -20.65
CA THR A 34 -41.64 -22.91 -19.42
C THR A 34 -40.20 -23.38 -19.59
N GLU A 35 -39.97 -24.59 -20.12
CA GLU A 35 -38.62 -25.10 -20.34
C GLU A 35 -37.88 -24.28 -21.40
N LYS A 36 -38.60 -23.87 -22.45
CA LYS A 36 -38.05 -22.96 -23.46
C LYS A 36 -37.68 -21.59 -22.87
N ALA A 37 -38.54 -21.02 -22.03
CA ALA A 37 -38.24 -19.74 -21.38
C ALA A 37 -37.01 -19.83 -20.47
N LEU A 38 -36.85 -20.91 -19.69
CA LEU A 38 -35.67 -21.12 -18.85
C LEU A 38 -34.38 -21.27 -19.66
N HIS A 39 -34.45 -22.00 -20.78
CA HIS A 39 -33.33 -22.12 -21.70
C HIS A 39 -32.93 -20.76 -22.31
N GLU A 40 -33.91 -19.99 -22.77
CA GLU A 40 -33.70 -18.64 -23.31
C GLU A 40 -33.08 -17.71 -22.26
N ILE A 41 -33.58 -17.72 -21.02
CA ILE A 41 -33.00 -16.94 -19.91
C ILE A 41 -31.54 -17.35 -19.66
N ALA A 42 -31.23 -18.65 -19.63
CA ALA A 42 -29.87 -19.13 -19.41
C ALA A 42 -28.90 -18.66 -20.52
N LEU A 43 -29.36 -18.66 -21.78
CA LEU A 43 -28.59 -18.15 -22.91
C LEU A 43 -28.38 -16.63 -22.83
N THR A 44 -29.44 -15.86 -22.55
CA THR A 44 -29.35 -14.40 -22.41
C THR A 44 -28.38 -14.01 -21.30
N LEU A 45 -28.48 -14.63 -20.13
CA LEU A 45 -27.56 -14.40 -19.01
C LEU A 45 -26.11 -14.78 -19.38
N ALA A 46 -25.91 -15.87 -20.12
CA ALA A 46 -24.56 -16.25 -20.56
C ALA A 46 -23.96 -15.23 -21.53
N THR A 47 -24.78 -14.65 -22.42
CA THR A 47 -24.36 -13.56 -23.31
C THR A 47 -24.02 -12.29 -22.52
N GLU A 48 -24.84 -11.89 -21.57
CA GLU A 48 -24.60 -10.71 -20.73
C GLU A 48 -23.30 -10.84 -19.91
N VAL A 49 -23.07 -11.99 -19.28
CA VAL A 49 -21.83 -12.24 -18.53
C VAL A 49 -20.60 -12.19 -19.44
N GLN A 50 -20.70 -12.69 -20.69
CA GLN A 50 -19.63 -12.57 -21.68
C GLN A 50 -19.38 -11.11 -22.08
N GLN A 51 -20.44 -10.33 -22.31
CA GLN A 51 -20.32 -8.90 -22.64
C GLN A 51 -19.66 -8.12 -21.50
N TRP A 52 -20.04 -8.39 -20.25
CA TRP A 52 -19.42 -7.76 -19.10
C TRP A 52 -17.95 -8.16 -18.98
N ARG A 53 -17.61 -9.43 -19.21
CA ARG A 53 -16.22 -9.89 -19.24
C ARG A 53 -15.39 -9.17 -20.31
N ALA A 54 -15.91 -9.00 -21.52
CA ALA A 54 -15.22 -8.28 -22.58
C ALA A 54 -15.02 -6.79 -22.21
N THR A 55 -16.05 -6.17 -21.61
CA THR A 55 -16.01 -4.76 -21.23
C THR A 55 -15.02 -4.49 -20.10
N PHE A 56 -15.02 -5.31 -19.05
CA PHE A 56 -14.23 -5.08 -17.85
C PHE A 56 -12.89 -5.85 -17.83
N GLY A 57 -12.79 -7.00 -18.48
CA GLY A 57 -11.62 -7.87 -18.46
C GLY A 57 -10.58 -7.55 -19.54
N GLU A 58 -10.99 -7.34 -20.79
CA GLU A 58 -10.03 -7.16 -21.90
C GLU A 58 -9.45 -5.76 -22.00
N LYS A 59 -10.22 -4.72 -21.64
CA LYS A 59 -9.82 -3.32 -21.86
C LYS A 59 -9.63 -2.51 -20.58
N ALA A 60 -10.51 -2.70 -19.59
CA ALA A 60 -10.52 -1.82 -18.42
C ALA A 60 -9.36 -2.12 -17.46
N LEU A 61 -9.12 -3.40 -17.14
CA LEU A 61 -8.12 -3.79 -16.15
C LEU A 61 -6.67 -3.58 -16.62
N PRO A 62 -6.25 -4.05 -17.81
CA PRO A 62 -4.90 -3.79 -18.31
C PRO A 62 -4.63 -2.31 -18.55
N GLY A 63 -5.61 -1.57 -19.09
CA GLY A 63 -5.51 -0.13 -19.31
C GLY A 63 -5.37 0.65 -18.00
N ALA A 64 -6.19 0.33 -16.99
CA ALA A 64 -6.11 0.97 -15.67
C ALA A 64 -4.80 0.66 -14.94
N LEU A 65 -4.29 -0.58 -15.03
CA LEU A 65 -2.99 -0.95 -14.46
C LEU A 65 -1.83 -0.23 -15.17
N ALA A 66 -1.87 -0.13 -16.50
CA ALA A 66 -0.88 0.61 -17.27
C ALA A 66 -0.89 2.11 -16.89
N GLU A 67 -2.08 2.71 -16.77
CA GLU A 67 -2.22 4.11 -16.36
C GLU A 67 -1.78 4.32 -14.91
N MET A 68 -2.11 3.42 -13.99
CA MET A 68 -1.63 3.48 -12.61
C MET A 68 -0.10 3.40 -12.56
N ASN A 69 0.53 2.52 -13.34
CA ASN A 69 1.98 2.42 -13.41
C ASN A 69 2.62 3.68 -14.02
N ARG A 70 2.01 4.25 -15.05
CA ARG A 70 2.42 5.54 -15.63
C ARG A 70 2.33 6.67 -14.61
N LEU A 71 1.22 6.76 -13.87
CA LEU A 71 1.03 7.76 -12.82
C LEU A 71 2.02 7.58 -11.69
N ARG A 72 2.29 6.34 -11.24
CA ARG A 72 3.33 6.07 -10.24
C ARG A 72 4.71 6.52 -10.69
N ALA A 73 5.09 6.23 -11.94
CA ALA A 73 6.36 6.69 -12.49
C ALA A 73 6.46 8.23 -12.49
N ARG A 74 5.36 8.90 -12.85
CA ARG A 74 5.28 10.37 -12.86
C ARG A 74 5.29 10.96 -11.44
N VAL A 75 4.68 10.31 -10.47
CA VAL A 75 4.77 10.70 -9.06
C VAL A 75 6.21 10.55 -8.57
N ALA A 76 6.87 9.43 -8.85
CA ALA A 76 8.27 9.23 -8.47
C ALA A 76 9.21 10.27 -9.13
N GLU A 77 8.97 10.64 -10.39
CA GLU A 77 9.69 11.72 -11.07
C GLU A 77 9.47 13.07 -10.36
N LEU A 78 8.22 13.39 -9.99
CA LEU A 78 7.88 14.63 -9.30
C LEU A 78 8.42 14.68 -7.87
N GLU A 79 8.41 13.57 -7.16
CA GLU A 79 9.01 13.43 -5.82
C GLU A 79 10.54 13.56 -5.86
N GLY A 80 11.18 13.13 -6.96
CA GLY A 80 12.61 13.32 -7.19
C GLY A 80 12.99 14.76 -7.57
N ARG A 81 12.04 15.58 -8.01
CA ARG A 81 12.29 16.99 -8.33
C ARG A 81 12.20 17.82 -7.04
N PRO A 82 13.15 18.73 -6.78
CA PRO A 82 12.97 19.75 -5.75
C PRO A 82 11.90 20.74 -6.24
N ILE A 83 10.63 20.41 -6.04
CA ILE A 83 9.47 21.22 -6.44
C ILE A 83 9.64 22.66 -5.91
N GLU A 84 10.15 22.78 -4.69
CA GLU A 84 10.51 24.06 -4.08
C GLU A 84 11.51 24.86 -4.93
N ALA A 85 12.60 24.25 -5.39
CA ALA A 85 13.56 24.92 -6.25
C ALA A 85 12.97 25.33 -7.61
N HIS A 86 12.11 24.48 -8.18
CA HIS A 86 11.45 24.78 -9.44
C HIS A 86 10.49 25.98 -9.33
N VAL A 87 9.67 26.00 -8.28
CA VAL A 87 8.76 27.12 -7.98
C VAL A 87 9.54 28.40 -7.72
N LEU A 88 10.63 28.32 -6.94
CA LEU A 88 11.49 29.48 -6.65
C LEU A 88 12.14 30.05 -7.91
N ARG A 89 12.58 29.21 -8.86
CA ARG A 89 13.10 29.68 -10.16
C ARG A 89 12.03 30.32 -11.03
N GLN A 90 10.83 29.75 -11.06
CA GLN A 90 9.72 30.34 -11.81
C GLN A 90 9.32 31.70 -11.23
N ALA A 91 9.27 31.82 -9.91
CA ALA A 91 9.02 33.07 -9.22
C ALA A 91 10.14 34.09 -9.49
N ALA A 92 11.41 33.67 -9.48
CA ALA A 92 12.54 34.53 -9.81
C ALA A 92 12.44 35.12 -11.23
N ALA A 93 12.13 34.28 -12.22
CA ALA A 93 11.99 34.70 -13.61
C ALA A 93 10.83 35.69 -13.82
N GLN A 94 9.75 35.59 -13.04
CA GLN A 94 8.60 36.50 -13.15
C GLN A 94 8.88 37.91 -12.62
N VAL A 95 9.86 38.07 -11.73
CA VAL A 95 10.19 39.35 -11.08
C VAL A 95 11.55 39.89 -11.50
N GLU A 96 12.23 39.22 -12.44
CA GLU A 96 13.62 39.53 -12.82
C GLU A 96 13.76 40.93 -13.42
N ASP A 97 12.81 41.34 -14.26
CA ASP A 97 12.82 42.64 -14.93
C ASP A 97 12.50 43.80 -13.96
N ASP A 98 11.52 43.60 -13.08
CA ASP A 98 11.04 44.66 -12.17
C ASP A 98 11.85 44.74 -10.86
N TYR A 99 12.41 43.61 -10.40
CA TYR A 99 13.04 43.45 -9.09
C TYR A 99 14.25 42.49 -9.12
N PRO A 100 15.39 42.90 -9.72
CA PRO A 100 16.54 42.03 -9.92
C PRO A 100 17.17 41.52 -8.61
N GLU A 101 17.16 42.30 -7.54
CA GLU A 101 17.66 41.87 -6.23
C GLU A 101 16.77 40.79 -5.57
N ALA A 102 15.46 40.90 -5.78
CA ALA A 102 14.49 39.90 -5.31
C ALA A 102 14.65 38.60 -6.12
N ALA A 103 14.80 38.70 -7.44
CA ALA A 103 15.06 37.56 -8.31
C ALA A 103 16.37 36.83 -7.92
N ALA A 104 17.46 37.56 -7.68
CA ALA A 104 18.73 36.98 -7.22
C ALA A 104 18.58 36.21 -5.89
N SER A 105 17.79 36.75 -4.95
CA SER A 105 17.50 36.09 -3.67
C SER A 105 16.70 34.80 -3.86
N LEU A 106 15.73 34.80 -4.77
CA LEU A 106 14.93 33.62 -5.12
C LEU A 106 15.77 32.55 -5.85
N TYR A 107 16.66 32.94 -6.77
CA TYR A 107 17.59 32.01 -7.40
C TYR A 107 18.55 31.37 -6.38
N LYS A 108 19.04 32.15 -5.41
CA LYS A 108 19.87 31.63 -4.31
C LYS A 108 19.09 30.63 -3.44
N ALA A 109 17.85 30.95 -3.10
CA ALA A 109 16.97 30.04 -2.36
C ALA A 109 16.71 28.74 -3.15
N ALA A 110 16.46 28.85 -4.46
CA ALA A 110 16.26 27.69 -5.33
C ALA A 110 17.47 26.75 -5.33
N ASN A 111 18.68 27.29 -5.50
CA ASN A 111 19.91 26.49 -5.46
C ASN A 111 20.12 25.85 -4.08
N GLY A 112 19.76 26.54 -3.00
CA GLY A 112 19.75 25.97 -1.65
C GLY A 112 18.81 24.78 -1.51
N ALA A 113 17.59 24.89 -2.04
CA ALA A 113 16.60 23.81 -2.06
C ALA A 113 17.06 22.60 -2.90
N GLU A 114 17.70 22.82 -4.06
CA GLU A 114 18.29 21.72 -4.85
C GLU A 114 19.40 21.01 -4.10
N HIS A 115 20.33 21.76 -3.49
CA HIS A 115 21.39 21.17 -2.69
C HIS A 115 20.87 20.43 -1.47
N ALA A 116 19.80 20.92 -0.83
CA ALA A 116 19.14 20.23 0.27
C ALA A 116 18.50 18.92 -0.22
N ALA A 117 17.78 18.95 -1.35
CA ALA A 117 17.18 17.76 -1.94
C ALA A 117 18.23 16.73 -2.38
N ALA A 118 19.34 17.16 -2.98
CA ALA A 118 20.45 16.30 -3.37
C ALA A 118 21.18 15.65 -2.18
N ARG A 119 21.02 16.19 -0.96
CA ARG A 119 21.53 15.58 0.28
C ARG A 119 20.54 14.63 0.96
N ARG A 120 19.29 14.53 0.49
CA ARG A 120 18.29 13.57 1.00
C ARG A 120 18.49 12.09 0.62
N PRO A 121 19.23 11.67 -0.43
CA PRO A 121 19.35 10.26 -0.82
C PRO A 121 19.84 9.34 0.32
N TRP A 122 20.65 9.87 1.24
CA TRP A 122 21.16 9.14 2.40
C TRP A 122 20.05 8.76 3.39
N GLN A 123 19.03 9.60 3.56
CA GLN A 123 17.89 9.29 4.43
C GLN A 123 17.01 8.15 3.89
N ALA A 124 16.93 7.99 2.56
CA ALA A 124 16.18 6.88 1.97
C ALA A 124 16.92 5.54 2.15
N ALA A 125 18.25 5.55 2.06
CA ALA A 125 19.08 4.39 2.38
C ALA A 125 18.98 4.03 3.87
N ASP A 126 19.04 5.03 4.77
CA ASP A 126 18.88 4.83 6.22
C ASP A 126 17.50 4.28 6.58
N LEU A 127 16.44 4.76 5.91
CA LEU A 127 15.08 4.23 6.09
C LEU A 127 14.92 2.81 5.52
N ALA A 128 15.56 2.51 4.38
CA ALA A 128 15.56 1.16 3.81
C ALA A 128 16.33 0.17 4.69
N GLU A 129 17.47 0.58 5.25
CA GLU A 129 18.23 -0.20 6.21
C GLU A 129 17.45 -0.42 7.51
N GLY A 130 16.81 0.63 8.05
CA GLY A 130 15.93 0.53 9.21
C GLY A 130 14.73 -0.39 8.98
N GLN A 131 14.14 -0.35 7.78
CA GLN A 131 13.03 -1.24 7.40
C GLN A 131 13.49 -2.69 7.26
N ALA A 132 14.65 -2.93 6.63
CA ALA A 132 15.24 -4.27 6.54
C ALA A 132 15.57 -4.83 7.93
N GLN A 133 16.04 -3.99 8.85
CA GLN A 133 16.30 -4.37 10.24
C GLN A 133 15.00 -4.72 10.98
N LEU A 134 13.92 -3.95 10.80
CA LEU A 134 12.61 -4.28 11.35
C LEU A 134 12.03 -5.58 10.80
N ASP A 135 12.22 -5.84 9.51
CA ASP A 135 11.74 -7.06 8.87
C ASP A 135 12.58 -8.28 9.30
N ALA A 136 13.89 -8.12 9.52
CA ALA A 136 14.73 -9.14 10.15
C ALA A 136 14.26 -9.44 11.58
N MET A 137 13.98 -8.42 12.40
CA MET A 137 13.43 -8.60 13.74
C MET A 137 12.08 -9.33 13.73
N ARG A 138 11.22 -9.06 12.74
CA ARG A 138 9.94 -9.78 12.58
C ARG A 138 10.10 -11.20 12.09
N ALA A 139 11.14 -11.49 11.31
CA ALA A 139 11.46 -12.84 10.86
C ALA A 139 11.97 -13.69 12.03
N ASP A 140 12.81 -13.10 12.89
CA ASP A 140 13.34 -13.75 14.10
C ASP A 140 12.27 -13.87 15.21
N HIS A 141 11.31 -12.94 15.26
CA HIS A 141 10.16 -12.97 16.16
C HIS A 141 8.84 -12.91 15.38
N PRO A 142 8.33 -14.06 14.88
CA PRO A 142 7.10 -14.12 14.11
C PRO A 142 5.89 -13.72 14.96
N ALA A 143 5.50 -12.45 14.83
CA ALA A 143 4.40 -11.76 15.51
C ALA A 143 4.53 -11.64 17.05
N PRO A 144 4.15 -10.50 17.64
CA PRO A 144 3.97 -10.43 19.07
C PRO A 144 2.85 -11.38 19.44
N CYS A 145 3.14 -12.31 20.34
CA CYS A 145 2.16 -13.11 21.07
C CYS A 145 1.04 -12.19 21.60
N ARG A 146 -0.04 -12.09 20.84
CA ARG A 146 -1.17 -11.20 21.12
C ARG A 146 -2.16 -11.83 22.11
N VAL A 147 -1.70 -12.66 23.05
CA VAL A 147 -2.52 -13.06 24.20
C VAL A 147 -1.56 -13.46 25.32
N PRO A 148 -1.50 -12.73 26.45
CA PRO A 148 -0.70 -13.11 27.62
C PRO A 148 -1.03 -14.50 28.19
N ASP A 149 -2.18 -15.07 27.84
CA ASP A 149 -2.69 -16.34 28.37
C ASP A 149 -2.84 -17.46 27.31
N SER A 150 -2.17 -17.35 26.16
CA SER A 150 -2.19 -18.47 25.19
C SER A 150 -1.24 -19.59 25.67
N PRO A 151 -1.72 -20.85 25.81
CA PRO A 151 -0.91 -21.98 26.27
C PRO A 151 0.19 -22.39 25.28
N ASP A 152 0.21 -21.81 24.07
CA ASP A 152 1.18 -22.11 23.01
C ASP A 152 2.29 -21.05 22.88
N CYS A 153 2.37 -20.10 23.83
CA CYS A 153 3.38 -19.06 23.82
C CYS A 153 4.72 -19.59 24.36
N THR A 154 5.74 -19.68 23.51
CA THR A 154 7.10 -20.13 23.85
C THR A 154 8.06 -18.98 24.17
N CYS A 155 7.54 -17.76 24.37
CA CYS A 155 8.37 -16.67 24.85
C CYS A 155 9.01 -17.10 26.19
N PRO A 156 10.34 -16.97 26.35
CA PRO A 156 10.92 -17.15 27.67
C PRO A 156 10.21 -16.19 28.62
N ASP A 157 9.87 -16.66 29.82
CA ASP A 157 9.44 -15.80 30.92
C ASP A 157 10.57 -14.80 31.20
N GLU A 158 10.65 -13.73 30.42
CA GLU A 158 11.56 -12.64 30.70
C GLU A 158 11.15 -12.05 32.05
N GLU A 159 12.18 -11.82 32.84
CA GLU A 159 12.16 -11.58 34.28
C GLU A 159 11.01 -10.66 34.73
N PRO A 160 10.47 -10.89 35.95
CA PRO A 160 9.39 -10.07 36.49
C PRO A 160 9.73 -8.59 36.34
N PRO A 161 8.75 -7.74 35.98
CA PRO A 161 9.00 -6.32 35.76
C PRO A 161 9.75 -5.77 36.96
N LEU A 162 10.92 -5.19 36.70
CA LEU A 162 11.73 -4.51 37.69
C LEU A 162 10.80 -3.69 38.58
N SER A 163 10.82 -3.96 39.88
CA SER A 163 9.97 -3.23 40.84
C SER A 163 10.13 -1.73 40.61
N GLY A 164 9.09 -0.94 40.88
CA GLY A 164 9.10 0.50 40.58
C GLY A 164 10.32 1.25 41.16
N ASP A 165 10.94 0.70 42.20
CA ASP A 165 12.16 1.22 42.83
C ASP A 165 13.42 0.96 42.00
N SER A 166 13.52 -0.19 41.31
CA SER A 166 14.61 -0.51 40.40
C SER A 166 14.57 0.35 39.13
N LEU A 167 13.37 0.62 38.60
CA LEU A 167 13.18 1.52 37.45
C LEU A 167 13.56 2.97 37.79
N ARG A 168 13.19 3.46 38.98
CA ARG A 168 13.62 4.78 39.47
C ARG A 168 15.13 4.88 39.58
N THR A 169 15.79 3.84 40.10
CA THR A 169 17.24 3.84 40.31
C THR A 169 18.00 3.86 38.98
N ALA A 170 17.56 3.08 37.98
CA ALA A 170 18.16 3.06 36.65
C ALA A 170 18.00 4.40 35.91
N LEU A 171 16.82 5.02 35.98
CA LEU A 171 16.57 6.33 35.37
C LEU A 171 17.33 7.46 36.06
N HIS A 172 17.49 7.42 37.39
CA HIS A 172 18.27 8.42 38.12
C HIS A 172 19.76 8.36 37.79
N GLY A 173 20.31 7.16 37.58
CA GLY A 173 21.71 6.98 37.18
C GLY A 173 22.01 7.58 35.80
N HIS A 174 21.06 7.50 34.87
CA HIS A 174 21.28 7.94 33.49
C HIS A 174 20.95 9.43 33.26
N LEU A 175 20.00 9.99 34.01
CA LEU A 175 19.61 11.40 33.88
C LEU A 175 20.42 12.36 34.77
N PHE A 176 21.06 11.88 35.84
CA PHE A 176 21.79 12.72 36.80
C PHE A 176 23.25 12.29 37.06
N GLY A 177 23.80 11.34 36.30
CA GLY A 177 25.18 10.87 36.41
C GLY A 177 26.24 11.81 35.84
N GLY A 178 26.20 13.09 36.19
CA GLY A 178 27.28 14.05 35.97
C GLY A 178 28.22 14.14 37.17
N SER A 179 29.46 13.73 36.97
CA SER A 179 30.67 14.38 37.51
C SER A 179 30.86 14.45 39.04
N ARG A 180 31.54 13.44 39.61
CA ARG A 180 32.44 13.61 40.79
C ARG A 180 33.61 12.63 40.66
N GLY A 181 34.88 13.02 40.65
CA GLY A 181 35.45 14.33 40.85
C GLY A 181 36.88 14.40 40.28
N LEU A 182 37.18 15.56 39.73
CA LEU A 182 38.52 16.14 39.73
C LEU A 182 38.67 16.94 41.03
N ASP A 183 39.89 16.91 41.54
CA ASP A 183 40.49 17.75 42.60
C ASP A 183 40.05 17.55 44.07
N GLN A 184 40.99 17.04 44.89
CA GLN A 184 41.93 17.95 45.57
C GLN A 184 43.10 17.19 46.24
N ARG A 185 44.31 17.68 45.93
CA ARG A 185 45.64 17.53 46.58
C ARG A 185 46.51 16.32 46.22
#